data_AF-A0A8G1RG32-F1
#
_entry.id   AF-A0A8G1RG32-F1
#
_cell.length_a   1.000
_cell.length_b   1.000
_cell.length_c   1.000
_cell.angle_alpha   90.00
_cell.angle_beta   90.00
_cell.angle_gamma   90.00
#
_symmetry.space_group_name_H-M   'P 1'
#
loop_
_entity.id
_entity.type
_entity.pdbx_description
1 polymer ?
#
loop_
_entity_poly.entity_id
_entity_poly.type
_entity_poly.pdbx_seq_one_letter_code
_entity_poly.pdbx_strand_id
1 'polypeptide(L)'
;MIPLPTPFSQIPRYPLLYATPSPIHPLPTLTRTLLQSRYTTPKTTTNKNINTNINITLYLKREDHASPLTSSGNKYRKFEYLIPDILSPTPKYGSLAPGPDHGTLTSTTASPEEDQQKPHNHHKQKRKDSVTLVTEGALQSNHTIQVTSIANHLSLPRPVIILHKATGGGYAQVPDKSLFERTGNVQVAKLLGADVRVLDDSSTVSTTSTNTEEDEDQDGVHSIFSTLQSENKHPYWIPSGASLHLLGGLGYARCAFEIAYQETQPQPQPQSQLGAPNLGRMDYIFVACGSGSTHGGLIAGLKLLERHEQKDTSTARRPSRKVIGVLTSPTRPRSYHENRVLQFARQAGRLIGIEDVEREITMEDVHVDERFAGTAYGEVDDATGDMVRLMAREEAVLLDPVYTGKVARGMVHWVREGEVDRDWVARGGGEGDGVGVNVLMVHTGGQSALSAYADVV
;
A
#
# COMPACT_ATOMS: atom_id res chain seq x y z
N MET A 1 -4.77 -13.32 -18.70
CA MET A 1 -5.64 -12.63 -17.72
C MET A 1 -5.41 -13.30 -16.36
N ILE A 2 -5.23 -12.55 -15.27
CA ILE A 2 -5.02 -13.13 -13.93
C ILE A 2 -6.31 -13.84 -13.49
N PRO A 3 -6.30 -15.17 -13.29
CA PRO A 3 -7.49 -15.91 -12.87
C PRO A 3 -7.83 -15.55 -11.43
N LEU A 4 -9.09 -15.15 -11.18
CA LEU A 4 -9.63 -14.91 -9.84
C LEU A 4 -10.83 -15.83 -9.61
N PRO A 5 -11.00 -16.39 -8.39
CA PRO A 5 -12.18 -17.17 -8.04
C PRO A 5 -13.41 -16.26 -7.86
N THR A 6 -14.60 -16.83 -7.96
CA THR A 6 -15.86 -16.19 -7.55
C THR A 6 -15.96 -16.19 -6.01
N PRO A 7 -16.45 -15.11 -5.36
CA PRO A 7 -17.02 -13.88 -5.92
C PRO A 7 -15.98 -12.81 -6.29
N PHE A 8 -14.69 -13.03 -6.02
CA PHE A 8 -13.67 -12.00 -6.23
C PHE A 8 -13.60 -11.49 -7.69
N SER A 9 -13.73 -12.38 -8.67
CA SER A 9 -13.77 -12.04 -10.10
C SER A 9 -14.98 -11.18 -10.50
N GLN A 10 -16.05 -11.16 -9.70
CA GLN A 10 -17.29 -10.43 -9.97
C GLN A 10 -17.30 -9.03 -9.37
N ILE A 11 -16.34 -8.70 -8.50
CA ILE A 11 -16.27 -7.35 -7.92
C ILE A 11 -15.91 -6.35 -9.03
N PRO A 12 -16.71 -5.29 -9.23
CA PRO A 12 -16.43 -4.28 -10.25
C PRO A 12 -15.03 -3.69 -10.11
N ARG A 13 -14.35 -3.55 -11.25
CA ARG A 13 -12.99 -3.01 -11.32
C ARG A 13 -12.84 -2.10 -12.53
N TYR A 14 -12.26 -0.93 -12.31
CA TYR A 14 -11.85 0.01 -13.35
C TYR A 14 -10.35 -0.14 -13.62
N PRO A 15 -9.91 -0.42 -14.86
CA PRO A 15 -8.50 -0.58 -15.15
C PRO A 15 -7.73 0.76 -15.13
N LEU A 16 -6.75 0.88 -14.24
CA LEU A 16 -5.82 2.03 -14.13
C LEU A 16 -4.36 1.63 -14.32
N LEU A 17 -4.06 0.34 -14.17
CA LEU A 17 -2.72 -0.19 -14.37
C LEU A 17 -2.48 -0.53 -15.84
N TYR A 18 -1.21 -0.75 -16.20
CA TYR A 18 -0.89 -1.35 -17.50
C TYR A 18 -1.59 -2.71 -17.67
N ALA A 19 -1.78 -3.13 -18.92
CA ALA A 19 -2.44 -4.40 -19.24
C ALA A 19 -1.66 -5.61 -18.70
N THR A 20 -0.35 -5.47 -18.52
CA THR A 20 0.52 -6.47 -17.90
C THR A 20 0.68 -6.22 -16.41
N PRO A 21 0.78 -7.28 -15.59
CA PRO A 21 1.21 -7.19 -14.19
C PRO A 21 2.42 -6.28 -13.98
N SER A 22 2.47 -5.59 -12.83
CA SER A 22 3.64 -4.79 -12.50
C SER A 22 4.88 -5.70 -12.40
N PRO A 23 6.02 -5.33 -13.01
CA PRO A 23 7.17 -6.23 -13.15
C PRO A 23 7.69 -6.77 -11.81
N ILE A 24 8.17 -8.00 -11.81
CA ILE A 24 9.02 -8.54 -10.74
C ILE A 24 10.38 -8.83 -11.36
N HIS A 25 11.45 -8.31 -10.75
CA HIS A 25 12.82 -8.57 -11.19
C HIS A 25 13.74 -8.85 -9.99
N PRO A 26 14.83 -9.61 -10.18
CA PRO A 26 15.79 -9.86 -9.11
C PRO A 26 16.59 -8.60 -8.77
N LEU A 27 17.21 -8.61 -7.59
CA LEU A 27 18.21 -7.65 -7.12
C LEU A 27 19.57 -8.36 -7.00
N PRO A 28 20.27 -8.61 -8.13
CA PRO A 28 21.41 -9.52 -8.18
C PRO A 28 22.64 -9.00 -7.43
N THR A 29 22.88 -7.69 -7.45
CA THR A 29 24.05 -7.09 -6.79
C THR A 29 23.88 -7.12 -5.29
N LEU A 30 22.71 -6.73 -4.80
CA LEU A 30 22.35 -6.73 -3.40
C LEU A 30 22.27 -8.16 -2.85
N THR A 31 21.66 -9.08 -3.60
CA THR A 31 21.64 -10.52 -3.23
C THR A 31 23.06 -11.01 -3.00
N ARG A 32 23.94 -10.88 -4.00
CA ARG A 32 25.34 -11.32 -3.91
C ARG A 32 26.09 -10.67 -2.75
N THR A 33 25.98 -9.34 -2.59
CA THR A 33 26.72 -8.60 -1.56
C THR A 33 26.30 -9.01 -0.15
N LEU A 34 25.00 -9.17 0.08
CA LEU A 34 24.48 -9.60 1.38
C LEU A 34 24.89 -11.04 1.67
N LEU A 35 24.76 -11.94 0.70
CA LEU A 35 25.18 -13.33 0.85
C LEU A 35 26.68 -13.47 1.12
N GLN A 36 27.54 -12.68 0.46
CA GLN A 36 28.99 -12.70 0.71
C GLN A 36 29.33 -12.22 2.14
N SER A 37 28.65 -11.20 2.64
CA SER A 37 28.87 -10.68 4.01
C SER A 37 28.47 -11.69 5.12
N ARG A 38 27.54 -12.62 4.82
CA ARG A 38 27.14 -13.68 5.76
C ARG A 38 28.26 -14.68 6.05
N TYR A 39 29.23 -14.84 5.13
CA TYR A 39 30.35 -15.77 5.30
C TYR A 39 31.61 -15.14 5.90
N THR A 40 31.68 -13.80 6.01
CA THR A 40 32.90 -13.07 6.42
C THR A 40 32.80 -12.41 7.79
N THR A 41 31.62 -12.37 8.43
CA THR A 41 31.45 -11.74 9.75
C THR A 41 31.93 -12.70 10.85
N PRO A 42 32.87 -12.31 11.74
CA PRO A 42 33.31 -13.15 12.86
C PRO A 42 32.13 -13.50 13.76
N LYS A 43 32.06 -14.75 14.21
CA LYS A 43 31.04 -15.27 15.14
C LYS A 43 31.03 -14.45 16.44
N THR A 44 30.29 -13.35 16.50
CA THR A 44 30.02 -12.65 17.76
C THR A 44 29.02 -13.47 18.56
N THR A 45 29.24 -13.46 19.87
CA THR A 45 28.89 -14.51 20.85
C THR A 45 27.40 -14.68 21.15
N THR A 46 26.50 -14.04 20.40
CA THR A 46 25.04 -14.12 20.60
C THR A 46 24.30 -14.92 19.52
N ASN A 47 24.90 -15.15 18.35
CA ASN A 47 24.28 -15.94 17.27
C ASN A 47 24.80 -17.38 17.25
N LYS A 48 24.33 -18.21 18.18
CA LYS A 48 24.58 -19.66 18.17
C LYS A 48 23.89 -20.30 16.95
N ASN A 49 24.72 -20.90 16.09
CA ASN A 49 24.47 -22.14 15.33
C ASN A 49 23.25 -22.23 14.42
N ILE A 50 23.18 -21.48 13.31
CA ILE A 50 22.37 -21.93 12.16
C ILE A 50 23.20 -21.76 10.89
N ASN A 51 23.86 -22.86 10.47
CA ASN A 51 24.44 -23.00 9.14
C ASN A 51 23.41 -23.74 8.28
N THR A 52 22.34 -23.04 7.88
CA THR A 52 21.21 -23.58 7.14
C THR A 52 21.51 -23.91 5.68
N ASN A 53 22.61 -23.37 5.12
CA ASN A 53 22.95 -23.43 3.69
C ASN A 53 21.76 -23.07 2.75
N ILE A 54 20.84 -22.18 3.19
CA ILE A 54 19.71 -21.74 2.37
C ILE A 54 20.18 -20.67 1.37
N ASN A 55 19.84 -20.86 0.10
CA ASN A 55 20.10 -19.89 -0.95
C ASN A 55 18.95 -18.87 -0.99
N ILE A 56 19.23 -17.62 -0.56
CA ILE A 56 18.25 -16.53 -0.57
C ILE A 56 18.42 -15.70 -1.84
N THR A 57 17.34 -15.49 -2.59
CA THR A 57 17.31 -14.54 -3.72
C THR A 57 16.35 -13.39 -3.44
N LEU A 58 16.81 -12.15 -3.66
CA LEU A 58 16.01 -10.95 -3.46
C LEU A 58 15.36 -10.50 -4.75
N TYR A 59 14.09 -10.08 -4.66
CA TYR A 59 13.28 -9.60 -5.77
C TYR A 59 12.58 -8.30 -5.41
N LEU A 60 12.22 -7.55 -6.44
CA LEU A 60 11.47 -6.31 -6.32
C LEU A 60 10.24 -6.36 -7.24
N LYS A 61 9.04 -6.16 -6.67
CA LYS A 61 7.80 -5.93 -7.43
C LYS A 61 7.58 -4.43 -7.64
N ARG A 62 7.52 -4.01 -8.90
CA ARG A 62 7.58 -2.60 -9.34
C ARG A 62 6.21 -1.93 -9.37
N GLU A 63 5.56 -1.80 -8.23
CA GLU A 63 4.31 -1.04 -8.13
C GLU A 63 4.51 0.45 -8.44
N ASP A 64 5.74 0.95 -8.29
CA ASP A 64 6.21 2.25 -8.73
C ASP A 64 6.19 2.44 -10.26
N HIS A 65 6.00 1.38 -11.04
CA HIS A 65 5.83 1.43 -12.50
C HIS A 65 4.53 0.73 -12.95
N ALA A 66 3.54 0.57 -12.07
CA ALA A 66 2.33 -0.21 -12.38
C ALA A 66 1.30 0.54 -13.25
N SER A 67 1.28 1.86 -13.19
CA SER A 67 0.31 2.72 -13.87
C SER A 67 1.01 3.76 -14.77
N PRO A 68 0.43 4.10 -15.93
CA PRO A 68 0.87 5.22 -16.75
C PRO A 68 0.54 6.60 -16.14
N LEU A 69 -0.24 6.64 -15.06
CA LEU A 69 -0.66 7.87 -14.41
C LEU A 69 0.45 8.46 -13.51
N THR A 70 0.31 9.74 -13.21
CA THR A 70 1.32 10.58 -12.55
C THR A 70 1.97 9.92 -11.34
N SER A 71 3.30 9.84 -11.34
CA SER A 71 4.13 9.26 -10.27
C SER A 71 3.87 7.77 -9.94
N SER A 72 2.94 7.12 -10.64
CA SER A 72 2.54 5.71 -10.44
C SER A 72 2.35 5.34 -8.95
N GLY A 73 2.47 4.05 -8.61
CA GLY A 73 2.51 3.58 -7.22
C GLY A 73 1.25 2.86 -6.74
N ASN A 74 1.29 2.49 -5.47
CA ASN A 74 0.34 1.53 -4.90
C ASN A 74 -1.13 1.97 -4.83
N LYS A 75 -1.43 3.28 -4.83
CA LYS A 75 -2.82 3.73 -4.61
C LYS A 75 -3.67 3.52 -5.85
N TYR A 76 -3.11 3.61 -7.06
CA TYR A 76 -3.81 3.27 -8.31
C TYR A 76 -4.40 1.85 -8.28
N ARG A 77 -3.65 0.87 -7.78
CA ARG A 77 -4.17 -0.50 -7.62
C ARG A 77 -5.37 -0.57 -6.67
N LYS A 78 -5.40 0.25 -5.62
CA LYS A 78 -6.58 0.37 -4.74
C LYS A 78 -7.74 1.04 -5.48
N PHE A 79 -7.45 2.12 -6.19
CA PHE A 79 -8.46 2.92 -6.91
C PHE A 79 -9.18 2.14 -8.00
N GLU A 80 -8.56 1.12 -8.60
CA GLU A 80 -9.27 0.24 -9.53
C GLU A 80 -10.59 -0.31 -8.96
N TYR A 81 -10.67 -0.54 -7.64
CA TYR A 81 -11.89 -1.02 -6.98
C TYR A 81 -12.76 0.11 -6.40
N LEU A 82 -12.20 1.30 -6.16
CA LEU A 82 -12.98 2.44 -5.66
C LEU A 82 -13.72 3.17 -6.78
N ILE A 83 -13.13 3.29 -7.97
CA ILE A 83 -13.70 4.04 -9.09
C ILE A 83 -15.13 3.62 -9.47
N PRO A 84 -15.47 2.31 -9.51
CA PRO A 84 -16.85 1.91 -9.75
C PRO A 84 -17.86 2.50 -8.75
N ASP A 85 -17.47 2.68 -7.49
CA ASP A 85 -18.30 3.34 -6.46
C ASP A 85 -18.31 4.87 -6.64
N ILE A 86 -17.15 5.48 -6.92
CA ILE A 86 -17.02 6.92 -7.24
C ILE A 86 -17.98 7.32 -8.36
N LEU A 87 -18.03 6.52 -9.43
CA LEU A 87 -18.87 6.78 -10.61
C LEU A 87 -20.31 6.26 -10.45
N SER A 88 -20.60 5.47 -9.42
CA SER A 88 -21.95 4.92 -9.18
C SER A 88 -22.93 6.04 -8.86
N PRO A 89 -24.11 6.13 -9.53
CA PRO A 89 -25.14 7.11 -9.19
C PRO A 89 -25.56 7.12 -7.71
N THR A 90 -25.42 5.97 -7.05
CA THR A 90 -25.66 5.75 -5.63
C THR A 90 -24.42 5.09 -5.01
N PRO A 91 -23.37 5.87 -4.69
CA PRO A 91 -22.18 5.36 -4.02
C PRO A 91 -22.56 4.82 -2.66
N LYS A 92 -22.01 3.66 -2.32
CA LYS A 92 -22.25 3.01 -1.03
C LYS A 92 -21.21 3.38 0.00
N TYR A 93 -20.04 3.87 -0.42
CA TYR A 93 -18.87 3.93 0.45
C TYR A 93 -18.25 5.33 0.62
N GLY A 94 -18.27 6.18 -0.41
CA GLY A 94 -17.59 7.50 -0.35
C GLY A 94 -18.45 8.71 0.00
N SER A 95 -19.71 8.54 0.41
CA SER A 95 -20.62 9.65 0.77
C SER A 95 -20.58 10.06 2.24
N LEU A 96 -19.81 9.36 3.08
CA LEU A 96 -19.69 9.66 4.50
C LEU A 96 -18.53 10.64 4.70
N ALA A 97 -18.81 11.80 5.28
CA ALA A 97 -17.82 12.78 5.72
C ALA A 97 -16.85 12.15 6.75
N PRO A 98 -15.77 12.84 7.17
CA PRO A 98 -14.95 12.41 8.29
C PRO A 98 -15.79 12.20 9.56
N GLY A 99 -15.31 11.37 10.50
CA GLY A 99 -16.00 11.07 11.74
C GLY A 99 -15.72 9.65 12.24
N PRO A 100 -15.87 9.38 13.54
CA PRO A 100 -15.45 8.13 14.19
C PRO A 100 -16.11 6.86 13.62
N ASP A 101 -17.28 6.97 12.98
CA ASP A 101 -18.08 5.86 12.44
C ASP A 101 -17.79 5.55 10.95
N HIS A 102 -16.56 5.79 10.51
CA HIS A 102 -16.08 5.59 9.13
C HIS A 102 -16.71 4.39 8.38
N GLY A 103 -17.39 4.66 7.25
CA GLY A 103 -17.66 3.64 6.23
C GLY A 103 -18.83 2.67 6.49
N THR A 104 -19.72 2.92 7.45
CA THR A 104 -20.93 2.09 7.63
C THR A 104 -22.03 2.43 6.62
N LEU A 105 -22.57 1.39 5.97
CA LEU A 105 -23.70 1.40 5.04
C LEU A 105 -24.73 2.49 5.39
N THR A 106 -25.06 3.38 4.45
CA THR A 106 -26.25 4.22 4.59
C THR A 106 -27.49 3.34 4.64
N SER A 107 -28.29 3.41 5.72
CA SER A 107 -29.67 2.92 5.66
C SER A 107 -30.43 3.83 4.69
N THR A 108 -30.81 3.28 3.54
CA THR A 108 -31.70 3.96 2.60
C THR A 108 -33.09 4.08 3.23
N THR A 109 -33.42 5.26 3.79
CA THR A 109 -34.80 5.66 4.12
C THR A 109 -35.44 6.48 3.01
N ALA A 110 -34.97 6.35 1.77
CA ALA A 110 -35.71 6.81 0.60
C ALA A 110 -36.59 5.66 0.10
N SER A 111 -37.90 5.80 0.32
CA SER A 111 -38.92 4.92 -0.26
C SER A 111 -38.75 4.82 -1.79
N PRO A 112 -38.99 3.64 -2.39
CA PRO A 112 -38.94 3.48 -3.83
C PRO A 112 -40.19 4.11 -4.44
N GLU A 113 -40.09 5.36 -4.88
CA GLU A 113 -41.04 5.87 -5.88
C GLU A 113 -40.59 5.43 -7.27
N GLU A 114 -41.54 4.81 -7.96
CA GLU A 114 -41.44 4.30 -9.32
C GLU A 114 -41.09 5.43 -10.29
N ASP A 115 -39.93 5.34 -10.95
CA ASP A 115 -39.67 6.12 -12.16
C ASP A 115 -39.42 5.17 -13.32
N GLN A 116 -40.52 4.71 -13.91
CA GLN A 116 -40.52 4.00 -15.17
C GLN A 116 -40.21 4.99 -16.30
N GLN A 117 -39.19 4.63 -17.09
CA GLN A 117 -38.95 5.07 -18.47
C GLN A 117 -38.54 6.54 -18.69
N LYS A 118 -37.22 6.78 -18.76
CA LYS A 118 -36.59 7.84 -19.58
C LYS A 118 -35.13 7.51 -19.93
N PRO A 119 -34.59 8.00 -21.06
CA PRO A 119 -33.41 7.43 -21.72
C PRO A 119 -32.12 7.60 -20.88
N HIS A 120 -31.44 6.48 -20.63
CA HIS A 120 -30.43 6.28 -19.58
C HIS A 120 -29.04 6.95 -19.76
N ASN A 121 -28.84 7.86 -20.71
CA ASN A 121 -27.51 8.47 -20.94
C ASN A 121 -27.31 9.86 -20.32
N HIS A 122 -28.35 10.71 -20.22
CA HIS A 122 -28.16 12.08 -19.74
C HIS A 122 -27.98 12.20 -18.21
N HIS A 123 -28.63 11.34 -17.42
CA HIS A 123 -28.54 11.39 -15.95
C HIS A 123 -27.18 10.91 -15.40
N LYS A 124 -26.54 9.93 -16.05
CA LYS A 124 -25.21 9.44 -15.65
C LYS A 124 -24.13 10.50 -15.90
N GLN A 125 -24.20 11.20 -17.03
CA GLN A 125 -23.26 12.27 -17.35
C GLN A 125 -23.38 13.45 -16.39
N LYS A 126 -24.60 13.90 -16.10
CA LYS A 126 -24.88 15.05 -15.23
C LYS A 126 -24.31 14.92 -13.81
N ARG A 127 -24.20 13.68 -13.29
CA ARG A 127 -23.62 13.42 -11.97
C ARG A 127 -22.09 13.35 -12.00
N LYS A 128 -21.51 12.74 -13.04
CA LYS A 128 -20.05 12.72 -13.24
C LYS A 128 -19.49 14.15 -13.27
N ASP A 129 -20.23 15.07 -13.89
CA ASP A 129 -19.86 16.48 -14.02
C ASP A 129 -19.92 17.27 -12.69
N SER A 130 -20.41 16.67 -11.59
CA SER A 130 -20.49 17.31 -10.26
C SER A 130 -19.75 16.56 -9.14
N VAL A 131 -19.22 15.34 -9.38
CA VAL A 131 -18.46 14.60 -8.37
C VAL A 131 -17.10 15.27 -8.11
N THR A 132 -16.86 15.70 -6.88
CA THR A 132 -15.59 16.30 -6.47
C THR A 132 -14.85 15.34 -5.54
N LEU A 133 -13.67 14.85 -5.92
CA LEU A 133 -12.89 14.01 -5.01
C LEU A 133 -12.30 14.87 -3.90
N VAL A 134 -12.45 14.44 -2.65
CA VAL A 134 -11.89 15.10 -1.47
C VAL A 134 -11.03 14.10 -0.70
N THR A 135 -9.82 14.49 -0.34
CA THR A 135 -8.90 13.65 0.42
C THR A 135 -7.94 14.47 1.27
N GLU A 136 -7.16 13.80 2.11
CA GLU A 136 -6.18 14.42 2.99
C GLU A 136 -4.84 13.68 3.05
N GLY A 137 -3.83 14.35 3.59
CA GLY A 137 -2.58 13.73 3.98
C GLY A 137 -1.55 14.74 4.48
N ALA A 138 -0.35 14.26 4.82
CA ALA A 138 0.78 15.15 5.06
C ALA A 138 1.21 15.88 3.77
N LEU A 139 1.99 16.95 3.90
CA LEU A 139 2.47 17.78 2.77
C LEU A 139 3.01 16.93 1.60
N GLN A 140 3.86 15.96 1.89
CA GLN A 140 4.48 15.11 0.88
C GLN A 140 3.71 13.80 0.62
N SER A 141 2.38 13.79 0.80
CA SER A 141 1.55 12.60 0.61
C SER A 141 1.49 12.13 -0.84
N ASN A 142 1.95 10.90 -1.09
CA ASN A 142 1.75 10.23 -2.39
C ASN A 142 0.26 9.96 -2.68
N HIS A 143 -0.56 9.86 -1.65
CA HIS A 143 -1.98 9.57 -1.79
C HIS A 143 -2.73 10.73 -2.47
N THR A 144 -2.46 11.96 -2.04
CA THR A 144 -3.18 13.15 -2.52
C THR A 144 -2.89 13.42 -4.00
N ILE A 145 -1.65 13.22 -4.45
CA ILE A 145 -1.30 13.36 -5.87
C ILE A 145 -1.95 12.28 -6.74
N GLN A 146 -2.06 11.03 -6.24
CA GLN A 146 -2.70 9.95 -7.00
C GLN A 146 -4.22 10.12 -7.03
N VAL A 147 -4.85 10.63 -5.96
CA VAL A 147 -6.28 11.05 -5.99
C VAL A 147 -6.50 12.17 -7.00
N THR A 148 -5.61 13.16 -7.02
CA THR A 148 -5.70 14.27 -7.98
C THR A 148 -5.58 13.76 -9.42
N SER A 149 -4.62 12.86 -9.65
CA SER A 149 -4.39 12.25 -10.96
C SER A 149 -5.59 11.45 -11.46
N ILE A 150 -6.27 10.66 -10.59
CA ILE A 150 -7.48 9.95 -11.01
C ILE A 150 -8.66 10.89 -11.28
N ALA A 151 -8.77 12.03 -10.59
CA ALA A 151 -9.82 13.03 -10.89
C ALA A 151 -9.65 13.54 -12.32
N ASN A 152 -8.43 13.91 -12.70
CA ASN A 152 -8.10 14.35 -14.06
C ASN A 152 -8.32 13.25 -15.10
N HIS A 153 -7.86 12.02 -14.81
CA HIS A 153 -8.04 10.86 -15.70
C HIS A 153 -9.51 10.56 -15.97
N LEU A 154 -10.35 10.68 -14.95
CA LEU A 154 -11.79 10.48 -15.06
C LEU A 154 -12.53 11.71 -15.61
N SER A 155 -11.84 12.83 -15.84
CA SER A 155 -12.47 14.11 -16.23
C SER A 155 -13.52 14.58 -15.21
N LEU A 156 -13.22 14.42 -13.92
CA LEU A 156 -14.04 14.95 -12.82
C LEU A 156 -13.69 16.42 -12.56
N PRO A 157 -14.60 17.17 -11.90
CA PRO A 157 -14.30 18.46 -11.30
C PRO A 157 -12.98 18.49 -10.51
N ARG A 158 -12.41 19.69 -10.42
CA ARG A 158 -11.17 19.97 -9.69
C ARG A 158 -11.20 19.33 -8.29
N PRO A 159 -10.30 18.39 -7.97
CA PRO A 159 -10.30 17.71 -6.68
C PRO A 159 -9.80 18.65 -5.59
N VAL A 160 -10.26 18.41 -4.36
CA VAL A 160 -9.81 19.13 -3.16
C VAL A 160 -8.87 18.22 -2.36
N ILE A 161 -7.67 18.71 -2.07
CA ILE A 161 -6.72 18.01 -1.21
C ILE A 161 -6.41 18.87 0.02
N ILE A 162 -6.48 18.23 1.18
CA ILE A 162 -6.25 18.86 2.48
C ILE A 162 -4.89 18.38 2.99
N LEU A 163 -3.94 19.29 3.13
CA LEU A 163 -2.59 18.99 3.56
C LEU A 163 -2.37 19.44 4.99
N HIS A 164 -2.02 18.51 5.86
CA HIS A 164 -1.77 18.77 7.27
C HIS A 164 -0.27 19.00 7.49
N LYS A 165 0.10 20.24 7.83
CA LYS A 165 1.50 20.65 7.96
C LYS A 165 2.24 19.95 9.10
N ALA A 166 1.53 19.71 10.20
CA ALA A 166 2.05 19.08 11.40
C ALA A 166 1.98 17.54 11.41
N THR A 167 1.42 16.93 10.37
CA THR A 167 1.37 15.47 10.29
C THR A 167 2.75 14.91 9.99
N GLY A 168 3.38 14.32 11.02
CA GLY A 168 4.70 13.70 10.96
C GLY A 168 5.84 14.63 11.35
N GLY A 169 7.05 14.09 11.43
CA GLY A 169 8.28 14.83 11.73
C GLY A 169 9.05 15.28 10.48
N GLY A 170 8.69 14.85 9.27
CA GLY A 170 9.44 15.20 8.05
C GLY A 170 9.56 16.72 7.84
N TYR A 171 8.45 17.46 7.97
CA TYR A 171 8.47 18.93 7.88
C TYR A 171 9.33 19.55 8.99
N ALA A 172 9.31 19.00 10.21
CA ALA A 172 10.08 19.50 11.35
C ALA A 172 11.59 19.22 11.20
N GLN A 173 11.97 18.08 10.60
CA GLN A 173 13.36 17.64 10.45
C GLN A 173 14.14 18.41 9.38
N VAL A 174 13.51 18.72 8.24
CA VAL A 174 14.24 19.32 7.10
C VAL A 174 14.73 20.75 7.40
N PRO A 175 15.97 21.13 7.04
CA PRO A 175 16.47 22.48 7.25
C PRO A 175 15.69 23.54 6.45
N ASP A 176 15.53 23.32 5.14
CA ASP A 176 14.79 24.24 4.27
C ASP A 176 13.28 23.90 4.24
N LYS A 177 12.53 24.56 5.13
CA LYS A 177 11.06 24.46 5.18
C LYS A 177 10.40 24.90 3.88
N SER A 178 10.97 25.90 3.22
CA SER A 178 10.44 26.50 2.01
C SER A 178 10.57 25.56 0.82
N LEU A 179 11.67 24.81 0.75
CA LEU A 179 11.87 23.73 -0.20
C LEU A 179 10.79 22.66 0.00
N PHE A 180 10.63 22.15 1.23
CA PHE A 180 9.69 21.07 1.54
C PHE A 180 8.23 21.41 1.22
N GLU A 181 7.83 22.68 1.36
CA GLU A 181 6.48 23.17 1.03
C GLU A 181 6.24 23.39 -0.46
N ARG A 182 7.30 23.51 -1.27
CA ARG A 182 7.17 23.87 -2.70
C ARG A 182 7.60 22.79 -3.67
N THR A 183 8.40 21.82 -3.23
CA THR A 183 8.90 20.73 -4.09
C THR A 183 8.15 19.42 -3.85
N GLY A 184 8.51 18.41 -4.63
CA GLY A 184 7.97 17.07 -4.54
C GLY A 184 6.46 16.99 -4.80
N ASN A 185 5.74 16.28 -3.94
CA ASN A 185 4.31 16.02 -4.12
C ASN A 185 3.46 17.30 -4.07
N VAL A 186 3.86 18.33 -3.32
CA VAL A 186 3.13 19.62 -3.32
C VAL A 186 3.23 20.30 -4.69
N GLN A 187 4.40 20.24 -5.33
CA GLN A 187 4.60 20.74 -6.69
C GLN A 187 3.72 19.98 -7.69
N VAL A 188 3.74 18.64 -7.61
CA VAL A 188 2.95 17.76 -8.48
C VAL A 188 1.46 18.01 -8.34
N ALA A 189 0.94 18.18 -7.11
CA ALA A 189 -0.47 18.50 -6.87
C ALA A 189 -0.89 19.81 -7.55
N LYS A 190 -0.05 20.85 -7.50
CA LYS A 190 -0.31 22.13 -8.16
C LYS A 190 -0.31 21.99 -9.69
N LEU A 191 0.63 21.23 -10.26
CA LEU A 191 0.68 20.95 -11.70
C LEU A 191 -0.55 20.18 -12.19
N LEU A 192 -1.06 19.25 -11.37
CA LEU A 192 -2.29 18.53 -11.64
C LEU A 192 -3.55 19.39 -11.43
N GLY A 193 -3.40 20.63 -10.96
CA GLY A 193 -4.50 21.57 -10.79
C GLY A 193 -5.37 21.32 -9.55
N ALA A 194 -4.90 20.60 -8.53
CA ALA A 194 -5.66 20.38 -7.30
C ALA A 194 -6.02 21.70 -6.59
N ASP A 195 -7.20 21.77 -5.96
CA ASP A 195 -7.47 22.77 -4.92
C ASP A 195 -6.75 22.34 -3.64
N VAL A 196 -5.58 22.93 -3.40
CA VAL A 196 -4.70 22.57 -2.27
C VAL A 196 -5.00 23.48 -1.08
N ARG A 197 -5.54 22.90 -0.01
CA ARG A 197 -5.82 23.58 1.25
C ARG A 197 -4.85 23.08 2.30
N VAL A 198 -3.98 23.94 2.79
CA VAL A 198 -3.02 23.59 3.85
C VAL A 198 -3.61 24.01 5.18
N LEU A 199 -3.71 23.08 6.13
CA LEU A 199 -4.12 23.35 7.51
C LEU A 199 -2.88 23.43 8.40
N ASP A 200 -2.77 24.54 9.11
CA ASP A 200 -1.79 24.75 10.17
C ASP A 200 -2.37 24.26 11.52
N ASP A 201 -1.49 23.89 12.45
CA ASP A 201 -1.77 23.13 13.69
C ASP A 201 -2.83 23.69 14.65
N SER A 202 -3.40 24.88 14.40
CA SER A 202 -4.40 25.48 15.29
C SER A 202 -5.82 24.93 15.11
N SER A 203 -6.09 24.07 14.12
CA SER A 203 -7.46 23.62 13.82
C SER A 203 -7.63 22.12 13.54
N THR A 204 -6.69 21.26 13.93
CA THR A 204 -6.89 19.80 13.84
C THR A 204 -6.83 19.13 15.19
N VAL A 205 -7.98 18.58 15.55
CA VAL A 205 -8.24 17.68 16.66
C VAL A 205 -7.12 16.64 16.76
N SER A 206 -6.32 16.82 17.81
CA SER A 206 -5.59 15.77 18.51
C SER A 206 -6.35 14.44 18.40
N THR A 207 -5.77 13.42 17.76
CA THR A 207 -6.30 12.05 17.84
C THR A 207 -6.18 11.46 19.27
N THR A 208 -6.06 12.31 20.29
CA THR A 208 -5.84 12.03 21.70
C THR A 208 -6.88 12.73 22.59
N SER A 209 -8.15 12.81 22.17
CA SER A 209 -9.24 13.20 23.06
C SER A 209 -10.34 12.13 23.12
N THR A 210 -10.45 11.53 24.30
CA THR A 210 -11.63 10.85 24.80
C THR A 210 -12.78 11.86 24.99
N ASN A 211 -13.93 11.56 24.38
CA ASN A 211 -15.31 12.02 24.67
C ASN A 211 -15.55 13.42 25.26
N THR A 212 -16.24 14.28 24.50
CA THR A 212 -17.47 15.00 24.93
C THR A 212 -18.25 15.47 23.69
N GLU A 213 -19.58 15.34 23.72
CA GLU A 213 -20.54 15.63 22.63
C GLU A 213 -20.76 17.14 22.36
N GLU A 214 -19.78 18.01 22.61
CA GLU A 214 -19.96 19.48 22.54
C GLU A 214 -18.89 20.24 21.71
N ASP A 215 -18.07 19.56 20.91
CA ASP A 215 -17.11 20.19 19.98
C ASP A 215 -17.56 20.06 18.50
N GLU A 216 -18.82 20.37 18.20
CA GLU A 216 -19.36 20.32 16.82
C GLU A 216 -18.92 21.51 15.93
N ASP A 217 -18.28 22.54 16.50
CA ASP A 217 -17.76 23.68 15.74
C ASP A 217 -16.24 23.53 15.49
N GLN A 218 -15.89 23.26 14.22
CA GLN A 218 -14.57 23.41 13.54
C GLN A 218 -13.74 22.16 13.20
N ASP A 219 -14.33 21.07 12.70
CA ASP A 219 -13.55 20.19 11.81
C ASP A 219 -13.40 20.86 10.43
N GLY A 220 -12.19 21.31 10.12
CA GLY A 220 -11.86 21.95 8.84
C GLY A 220 -12.26 21.10 7.63
N VAL A 221 -12.27 19.77 7.73
CA VAL A 221 -12.72 18.90 6.65
C VAL A 221 -14.25 18.93 6.50
N HIS A 222 -15.01 18.93 7.60
CA HIS A 222 -16.47 19.06 7.55
C HIS A 222 -16.90 20.38 6.89
N SER A 223 -16.26 21.51 7.24
CA SER A 223 -16.58 22.81 6.62
C SER A 223 -16.35 22.81 5.10
N ILE A 224 -15.35 22.07 4.63
CA ILE A 224 -15.04 21.93 3.20
C ILE A 224 -16.16 21.15 2.51
N PHE A 225 -16.62 20.06 3.13
CA PHE A 225 -17.74 19.27 2.61
C PHE A 225 -19.02 20.09 2.50
N SER A 226 -19.40 20.80 3.56
CA SER A 226 -20.60 21.65 3.58
C SER A 226 -20.52 22.75 2.53
N THR A 227 -19.35 23.36 2.34
CA THR A 227 -19.12 24.36 1.29
C THR A 227 -19.34 23.77 -0.10
N LEU A 228 -18.71 22.62 -0.41
CA LEU A 228 -18.86 21.96 -1.71
C LEU A 228 -20.32 21.56 -1.99
N GLN A 229 -21.04 21.07 -0.97
CA GLN A 229 -22.45 20.74 -1.09
C GLN A 229 -23.32 21.98 -1.36
N SER A 230 -23.05 23.10 -0.69
CA SER A 230 -23.75 24.38 -0.93
C SER A 230 -23.51 24.94 -2.34
N GLU A 231 -22.37 24.61 -2.95
CA GLU A 231 -22.04 24.91 -4.35
C GLU A 231 -22.65 23.91 -5.35
N ASN A 232 -23.58 23.06 -4.90
CA ASN A 232 -24.22 22.00 -5.69
C ASN A 232 -23.22 20.99 -6.30
N LYS A 233 -22.07 20.77 -5.63
CA LYS A 233 -21.13 19.70 -5.92
C LYS A 233 -21.46 18.46 -5.09
N HIS A 234 -20.94 17.31 -5.51
CA HIS A 234 -21.07 16.05 -4.80
C HIS A 234 -19.68 15.59 -4.31
N PRO A 235 -19.26 16.00 -3.11
CA PRO A 235 -17.97 15.57 -2.58
C PRO A 235 -17.97 14.06 -2.34
N TYR A 236 -16.88 13.40 -2.75
CA TYR A 236 -16.62 11.98 -2.49
C TYR A 236 -15.37 11.87 -1.62
N TRP A 237 -15.52 11.35 -0.40
CA TRP A 237 -14.43 11.20 0.54
C TRP A 237 -13.55 10.00 0.21
N ILE A 238 -12.25 10.24 0.05
CA ILE A 238 -11.24 9.19 -0.03
C ILE A 238 -10.33 9.33 1.19
N PRO A 239 -10.47 8.46 2.22
CA PRO A 239 -9.68 8.56 3.43
C PRO A 239 -8.20 8.32 3.14
N SER A 240 -7.33 8.90 3.97
CA SER A 240 -5.87 8.82 3.80
C SER A 240 -5.37 7.42 3.47
N GLY A 241 -4.60 7.33 2.38
CA GLY A 241 -4.04 6.10 1.84
C GLY A 241 -5.07 5.11 1.27
N ALA A 242 -6.33 5.55 1.09
CA ALA A 242 -7.50 4.76 0.71
C ALA A 242 -7.74 3.53 1.60
N SER A 243 -7.22 3.52 2.83
CA SER A 243 -7.19 2.29 3.63
C SER A 243 -8.44 2.04 4.44
N LEU A 244 -9.01 3.09 5.03
CA LEU A 244 -10.31 3.02 5.72
C LEU A 244 -11.49 2.83 4.78
N HIS A 245 -11.29 2.98 3.46
CA HIS A 245 -12.33 2.71 2.50
C HIS A 245 -12.65 1.20 2.48
N LEU A 246 -13.94 0.83 2.43
CA LEU A 246 -14.34 -0.58 2.51
C LEU A 246 -13.70 -1.48 1.42
N LEU A 247 -13.45 -0.89 0.25
CA LEU A 247 -12.81 -1.55 -0.89
C LEU A 247 -11.27 -1.45 -0.92
N GLY A 248 -10.66 -0.76 0.05
CA GLY A 248 -9.26 -0.35 0.03
C GLY A 248 -8.21 -1.48 0.09
N GLY A 249 -8.62 -2.70 0.47
CA GLY A 249 -7.76 -3.90 0.49
C GLY A 249 -7.83 -4.74 -0.79
N LEU A 250 -8.87 -4.57 -1.62
CA LEU A 250 -9.14 -5.46 -2.76
C LEU A 250 -8.04 -5.44 -3.83
N GLY A 251 -7.49 -4.25 -4.09
CA GLY A 251 -6.38 -4.10 -5.03
C GLY A 251 -5.21 -5.01 -4.69
N TYR A 252 -4.83 -5.06 -3.42
CA TYR A 252 -3.70 -5.88 -2.95
C TYR A 252 -4.07 -7.34 -2.70
N ALA A 253 -5.34 -7.66 -2.44
CA ALA A 253 -5.81 -9.04 -2.53
C ALA A 253 -5.63 -9.60 -3.96
N ARG A 254 -5.91 -8.79 -5.00
CA ARG A 254 -5.66 -9.18 -6.39
C ARG A 254 -4.17 -9.27 -6.69
N CYS A 255 -3.35 -8.41 -6.07
CA CYS A 255 -1.89 -8.45 -6.19
C CYS A 255 -1.31 -9.80 -5.75
N ALA A 256 -1.90 -10.47 -4.76
CA ALA A 256 -1.45 -11.81 -4.35
C ALA A 256 -1.58 -12.84 -5.48
N PHE A 257 -2.72 -12.85 -6.18
CA PHE A 257 -2.94 -13.69 -7.37
C PHE A 257 -2.06 -13.27 -8.56
N GLU A 258 -1.77 -11.97 -8.68
CA GLU A 258 -0.83 -11.47 -9.67
C GLU A 258 0.59 -11.99 -9.44
N ILE A 259 1.06 -11.96 -8.19
CA ILE A 259 2.35 -12.53 -7.79
C ILE A 259 2.36 -14.01 -8.13
N ALA A 260 1.38 -14.79 -7.69
CA ALA A 260 1.29 -16.23 -7.99
C ALA A 260 1.26 -16.53 -9.49
N TYR A 261 0.55 -15.71 -10.28
CA TYR A 261 0.60 -15.83 -11.73
C TYR A 261 2.02 -15.59 -12.27
N GLN A 262 2.70 -14.53 -11.83
CA GLN A 262 4.08 -14.22 -12.24
C GLN A 262 5.11 -15.27 -11.79
N GLU A 263 4.92 -15.91 -10.64
CA GLU A 263 5.77 -17.01 -10.14
C GLU A 263 5.83 -18.20 -11.13
N THR A 264 4.75 -18.41 -11.90
CA THR A 264 4.67 -19.46 -12.93
C THR A 264 5.17 -19.04 -14.31
N GLN A 265 5.46 -17.75 -14.52
CA GLN A 265 5.89 -17.27 -15.84
C GLN A 265 7.39 -17.47 -16.05
N PRO A 266 7.83 -17.76 -17.30
CA PRO A 266 9.24 -17.80 -17.64
C PRO A 266 9.90 -16.43 -17.42
N GLN A 267 11.14 -16.43 -16.94
CA GLN A 267 11.93 -15.19 -16.85
C GLN A 267 12.31 -14.68 -18.25
N PRO A 268 12.15 -13.39 -18.57
CA PRO A 268 12.70 -12.80 -19.78
C PRO A 268 14.24 -12.78 -19.67
N GLN A 269 14.90 -13.73 -20.33
CA GLN A 269 16.36 -13.80 -20.47
C GLN A 269 16.78 -13.30 -21.86
N PRO A 270 18.03 -12.81 -22.05
CA PRO A 270 18.61 -12.61 -23.37
C PRO A 270 18.48 -13.89 -24.21
N GLN A 271 18.04 -13.77 -25.46
CA GLN A 271 17.47 -14.79 -26.38
C GLN A 271 18.29 -16.07 -26.68
N SER A 272 19.31 -16.43 -25.90
CA SER A 272 20.22 -17.54 -26.21
C SER A 272 20.03 -18.84 -25.40
N GLN A 273 19.09 -18.90 -24.45
CA GLN A 273 18.86 -20.12 -23.65
C GLN A 273 17.41 -20.60 -23.73
N LEU A 274 17.20 -21.67 -24.50
CA LEU A 274 15.95 -22.45 -24.52
C LEU A 274 15.75 -23.09 -23.14
N GLY A 275 14.58 -22.89 -22.52
CA GLY A 275 14.20 -23.54 -21.25
C GLY A 275 14.44 -22.74 -19.97
N ALA A 276 14.36 -21.40 -20.02
CA ALA A 276 14.53 -20.56 -18.83
C ALA A 276 13.61 -21.00 -17.66
N PRO A 277 14.14 -21.14 -16.44
CA PRO A 277 13.33 -21.49 -15.29
C PRO A 277 12.29 -20.40 -15.02
N ASN A 278 11.13 -20.82 -14.50
CA ASN A 278 10.10 -19.88 -14.02
C ASN A 278 10.67 -18.98 -12.92
N LEU A 279 10.02 -17.84 -12.68
CA LEU A 279 10.40 -16.91 -11.60
C LEU A 279 10.50 -17.61 -10.23
N GLY A 280 9.62 -18.59 -9.98
CA GLY A 280 9.57 -19.34 -8.73
C GLY A 280 8.76 -18.64 -7.65
N ARG A 281 8.31 -19.41 -6.64
CA ARG A 281 7.45 -18.93 -5.55
C ARG A 281 8.15 -17.88 -4.69
N MET A 282 7.43 -16.82 -4.30
CA MET A 282 7.88 -15.79 -3.35
C MET A 282 7.47 -16.20 -1.93
N ASP A 283 8.46 -16.52 -1.08
CA ASP A 283 8.21 -17.09 0.24
C ASP A 283 8.00 -16.01 1.32
N TYR A 284 8.73 -14.90 1.19
CA TYR A 284 8.63 -13.72 2.05
C TYR A 284 8.24 -12.51 1.21
N ILE A 285 7.30 -11.71 1.68
CA ILE A 285 6.85 -10.49 1.00
C ILE A 285 6.95 -9.31 1.97
N PHE A 286 7.89 -8.41 1.71
CA PHE A 286 8.09 -7.18 2.47
C PHE A 286 7.30 -6.03 1.84
N VAL A 287 6.55 -5.29 2.67
CA VAL A 287 5.72 -4.18 2.21
C VAL A 287 5.64 -3.06 3.24
N ALA A 288 5.46 -1.82 2.78
CA ALA A 288 5.23 -0.69 3.68
C ALA A 288 3.91 -0.85 4.45
N CYS A 289 3.97 -0.70 5.76
CA CYS A 289 2.82 -0.66 6.65
C CYS A 289 2.68 0.74 7.26
N GLY A 290 2.00 1.63 6.54
CA GLY A 290 1.54 2.92 7.09
C GLY A 290 0.07 2.82 7.50
N SER A 291 -0.81 3.14 6.55
CA SER A 291 -2.27 3.11 6.75
C SER A 291 -2.88 1.71 6.80
N GLY A 292 -2.18 0.66 6.34
CA GLY A 292 -2.49 -0.75 6.60
C GLY A 292 -3.13 -1.57 5.46
N SER A 293 -3.98 -1.00 4.60
CA SER A 293 -4.80 -1.84 3.68
C SER A 293 -4.00 -2.55 2.58
N THR A 294 -2.81 -2.08 2.23
CA THR A 294 -1.90 -2.78 1.31
C THR A 294 -1.42 -4.09 1.93
N HIS A 295 -1.01 -4.05 3.20
CA HIS A 295 -0.58 -5.22 3.97
C HIS A 295 -1.74 -6.19 4.20
N GLY A 296 -2.89 -5.68 4.70
CA GLY A 296 -4.06 -6.52 4.94
C GLY A 296 -4.64 -7.13 3.66
N GLY A 297 -4.63 -6.40 2.55
CA GLY A 297 -5.05 -6.92 1.25
C GLY A 297 -4.19 -8.08 0.77
N LEU A 298 -2.86 -7.97 0.88
CA LEU A 298 -1.95 -9.08 0.55
C LEU A 298 -2.23 -10.31 1.41
N ILE A 299 -2.42 -10.16 2.73
CA ILE A 299 -2.78 -11.27 3.63
C ILE A 299 -4.07 -11.95 3.15
N ALA A 300 -5.14 -11.19 2.90
CA ALA A 300 -6.42 -11.73 2.47
C ALA A 300 -6.31 -12.50 1.13
N GLY A 301 -5.61 -11.92 0.15
CA GLY A 301 -5.42 -12.54 -1.15
C GLY A 301 -4.59 -13.83 -1.07
N LEU A 302 -3.51 -13.82 -0.27
CA LEU A 302 -2.67 -14.99 -0.06
C LEU A 302 -3.41 -16.11 0.67
N LYS A 303 -4.23 -15.79 1.68
CA LYS A 303 -5.07 -16.78 2.36
C LYS A 303 -6.06 -17.45 1.41
N LEU A 304 -6.72 -16.65 0.57
CA LEU A 304 -7.61 -17.21 -0.44
C LEU A 304 -6.85 -18.09 -1.45
N LEU A 305 -5.70 -17.62 -1.93
CA LEU A 305 -4.83 -18.36 -2.85
C LEU A 305 -4.36 -19.70 -2.24
N GLU A 306 -3.91 -19.71 -0.99
CA GLU A 306 -3.43 -20.92 -0.31
C GLU A 306 -4.53 -21.98 -0.19
N ARG A 307 -5.80 -21.61 0.00
CA ARG A 307 -6.93 -22.57 -0.04
C ARG A 307 -7.11 -23.23 -1.41
N HIS A 308 -6.77 -22.53 -2.48
CA HIS A 308 -6.80 -23.09 -3.83
C HIS A 308 -5.57 -23.98 -4.09
N GLU A 309 -4.38 -23.58 -3.62
CA GLU A 309 -3.13 -24.35 -3.76
C GLU A 309 -3.13 -25.64 -2.91
N GLN A 310 -3.66 -25.63 -1.68
CA GLN A 310 -3.66 -26.78 -0.75
C GLN A 310 -4.53 -27.96 -1.22
N LYS A 311 -5.44 -27.75 -2.17
CA LYS A 311 -6.22 -28.84 -2.80
C LYS A 311 -5.38 -29.70 -3.74
N ASP A 312 -4.18 -29.24 -4.09
CA ASP A 312 -3.25 -29.88 -5.02
C ASP A 312 -2.04 -30.45 -4.24
N THR A 313 -2.23 -31.63 -3.62
CA THR A 313 -1.38 -32.18 -2.53
C THR A 313 -0.03 -32.78 -2.94
N SER A 314 0.59 -32.31 -4.04
CA SER A 314 1.82 -32.93 -4.59
C SER A 314 3.13 -32.18 -4.29
N THR A 315 3.11 -31.05 -3.59
CA THR A 315 4.32 -30.24 -3.38
C THR A 315 5.04 -30.58 -2.07
N ALA A 316 6.38 -30.63 -2.14
CA ALA A 316 7.27 -30.80 -1.00
C ALA A 316 6.92 -29.81 0.13
N ARG A 317 7.08 -30.24 1.39
CA ARG A 317 6.81 -29.48 2.63
C ARG A 317 7.42 -28.07 2.55
N ARG A 318 6.62 -27.08 2.15
CA ARG A 318 7.01 -25.68 2.00
C ARG A 318 6.03 -24.84 2.82
N PRO A 319 6.49 -23.95 3.72
CA PRO A 319 5.59 -23.21 4.58
C PRO A 319 4.79 -22.14 3.81
N SER A 320 3.64 -21.74 4.36
CA SER A 320 2.81 -20.63 3.83
C SER A 320 3.62 -19.36 3.57
N ARG A 321 3.18 -18.54 2.61
CA ARG A 321 3.89 -17.29 2.29
C ARG A 321 3.77 -16.35 3.49
N LYS A 322 4.86 -15.68 3.86
CA LYS A 322 4.86 -14.74 5.00
C LYS A 322 4.95 -13.30 4.51
N VAL A 323 3.96 -12.48 4.88
CA VAL A 323 3.97 -11.04 4.61
C VAL A 323 4.51 -10.31 5.83
N ILE A 324 5.51 -9.44 5.64
CA ILE A 324 6.11 -8.63 6.68
C ILE A 324 5.84 -7.15 6.35
N GLY A 325 4.99 -6.53 7.15
CA GLY A 325 4.71 -5.11 7.08
C GLY A 325 5.74 -4.30 7.85
N VAL A 326 6.60 -3.55 7.16
CA VAL A 326 7.54 -2.64 7.83
C VAL A 326 6.81 -1.35 8.19
N LEU A 327 6.73 -1.03 9.48
CA LEU A 327 6.03 0.16 9.96
C LEU A 327 6.74 1.42 9.47
N THR A 328 5.99 2.35 8.87
CA THR A 328 6.56 3.60 8.33
C THR A 328 6.18 4.84 9.16
N SER A 329 5.35 4.65 10.18
CA SER A 329 4.79 5.71 11.03
C SER A 329 4.63 5.21 12.45
N PRO A 330 5.52 5.56 13.39
CA PRO A 330 5.46 5.13 14.80
C PRO A 330 4.49 5.99 15.64
N THR A 331 3.41 6.50 15.04
CA THR A 331 2.48 7.42 15.72
C THR A 331 1.57 6.73 16.73
N ARG A 332 1.45 5.40 16.64
CA ARG A 332 0.72 4.55 17.58
C ARG A 332 1.56 3.30 17.89
N PRO A 333 1.30 2.62 19.02
CA PRO A 333 1.98 1.36 19.34
C PRO A 333 1.79 0.33 18.23
N ARG A 334 2.77 -0.57 18.04
CA ARG A 334 2.69 -1.69 17.08
C ARG A 334 1.37 -2.45 17.11
N SER A 335 0.85 -2.74 18.31
CA SER A 335 -0.41 -3.48 18.49
C SER A 335 -1.62 -2.78 17.85
N TYR A 336 -1.64 -1.45 17.82
CA TYR A 336 -2.67 -0.69 17.11
C TYR A 336 -2.61 -0.97 15.60
N HIS A 337 -1.40 -0.94 15.02
CA HIS A 337 -1.21 -1.22 13.60
C HIS A 337 -1.52 -2.67 13.23
N GLU A 338 -1.14 -3.62 14.09
CA GLU A 338 -1.46 -5.04 13.91
C GLU A 338 -2.98 -5.28 13.90
N ASN A 339 -3.70 -4.75 14.89
CA ASN A 339 -5.16 -4.84 14.93
C ASN A 339 -5.83 -4.23 13.70
N ARG A 340 -5.32 -3.07 13.25
CA ARG A 340 -5.84 -2.38 12.07
C ARG A 340 -5.58 -3.17 10.78
N VAL A 341 -4.40 -3.78 10.64
CA VAL A 341 -4.09 -4.66 9.50
C VAL A 341 -4.99 -5.90 9.51
N LEU A 342 -5.20 -6.53 10.67
CA LEU A 342 -6.12 -7.66 10.82
C LEU A 342 -7.54 -7.29 10.38
N GLN A 343 -8.03 -6.12 10.79
CA GLN A 343 -9.34 -5.61 10.37
C GLN A 343 -9.42 -5.47 8.85
N PHE A 344 -8.42 -4.85 8.20
CA PHE A 344 -8.42 -4.72 6.74
C PHE A 344 -8.30 -6.06 6.01
N ALA A 345 -7.52 -7.00 6.56
CA ALA A 345 -7.39 -8.33 5.99
C ALA A 345 -8.72 -9.09 6.05
N ARG A 346 -9.41 -9.07 7.20
CA ARG A 346 -10.74 -9.68 7.35
C ARG A 346 -11.78 -9.01 6.46
N GLN A 347 -11.78 -7.68 6.40
CA GLN A 347 -12.69 -6.92 5.56
C GLN A 347 -12.52 -7.28 4.07
N ALA A 348 -11.29 -7.28 3.57
CA ALA A 348 -11.01 -7.74 2.21
C ALA A 348 -11.39 -9.21 2.03
N GLY A 349 -11.06 -10.06 3.02
CA GLY A 349 -11.40 -11.48 3.06
C GLY A 349 -12.89 -11.76 2.84
N ARG A 350 -13.77 -11.05 3.54
CA ARG A 350 -15.23 -11.20 3.40
C ARG A 350 -15.67 -10.87 1.97
N LEU A 351 -15.15 -9.76 1.42
CA LEU A 351 -15.50 -9.31 0.07
C LEU A 351 -15.04 -10.28 -1.03
N ILE A 352 -13.90 -10.96 -0.83
CA ILE A 352 -13.34 -11.89 -1.83
C ILE A 352 -13.83 -13.34 -1.66
N GLY A 353 -14.71 -13.64 -0.71
CA GLY A 353 -15.31 -14.96 -0.52
C GLY A 353 -14.61 -15.87 0.49
N ILE A 354 -13.94 -15.31 1.50
CA ILE A 354 -13.58 -16.07 2.70
C ILE A 354 -14.83 -16.08 3.61
N GLU A 355 -15.43 -17.26 3.81
CA GLU A 355 -16.69 -17.43 4.54
C GLU A 355 -16.51 -17.16 6.05
N ASP A 356 -15.51 -17.77 6.67
CA ASP A 356 -15.21 -17.65 8.11
C ASP A 356 -13.89 -16.89 8.30
N VAL A 357 -13.91 -15.58 8.07
CA VAL A 357 -12.69 -14.74 8.12
C VAL A 357 -12.08 -14.66 9.51
N GLU A 358 -12.90 -14.78 10.56
CA GLU A 358 -12.45 -14.73 11.95
C GLU A 358 -11.57 -15.94 12.28
N ARG A 359 -11.96 -17.12 11.80
CA ARG A 359 -11.18 -18.35 11.95
C ARG A 359 -9.98 -18.40 11.00
N GLU A 360 -10.14 -17.95 9.77
CA GLU A 360 -9.13 -18.14 8.72
C GLU A 360 -8.04 -17.07 8.68
N ILE A 361 -8.36 -15.84 9.10
CA ILE A 361 -7.41 -14.73 9.20
C ILE A 361 -7.31 -14.32 10.66
N THR A 362 -6.20 -14.66 11.29
CA THR A 362 -5.94 -14.42 12.71
C THR A 362 -4.76 -13.49 12.91
N MET A 363 -4.46 -13.15 14.16
CA MET A 363 -3.29 -12.32 14.46
C MET A 363 -1.97 -13.01 14.10
N GLU A 364 -1.95 -14.35 13.98
CA GLU A 364 -0.77 -15.10 13.53
C GLU A 364 -0.38 -14.78 12.08
N ASP A 365 -1.31 -14.25 11.28
CA ASP A 365 -1.05 -13.86 9.90
C ASP A 365 -0.47 -12.44 9.78
N VAL A 366 -0.58 -11.64 10.86
CA VAL A 366 -0.23 -10.23 10.86
C VAL A 366 1.15 -10.03 11.46
N HIS A 367 2.13 -9.68 10.63
CA HIS A 367 3.49 -9.43 11.06
C HIS A 367 3.88 -7.98 10.78
N VAL A 368 4.00 -7.18 11.83
CA VAL A 368 4.47 -5.79 11.74
C VAL A 368 5.85 -5.66 12.38
N ASP A 369 6.80 -5.10 11.63
CA ASP A 369 8.15 -4.82 12.13
C ASP A 369 8.34 -3.31 12.29
N GLU A 370 8.46 -2.86 13.54
CA GLU A 370 8.56 -1.44 13.89
C GLU A 370 10.00 -0.92 14.02
N ARG A 371 11.00 -1.81 13.96
CA ARG A 371 12.42 -1.49 14.21
C ARG A 371 13.00 -0.43 13.27
N PHE A 372 12.35 -0.22 12.13
CA PHE A 372 12.82 0.67 11.05
C PHE A 372 11.96 1.93 10.88
N ALA A 373 10.95 2.13 11.75
CA ALA A 373 10.01 3.24 11.63
C ALA A 373 10.65 4.61 11.90
N GLY A 374 11.72 4.64 12.70
CA GLY A 374 12.35 5.87 13.20
C GLY A 374 11.56 6.48 14.37
N THR A 375 11.77 7.77 14.60
CA THR A 375 11.15 8.53 15.71
C THR A 375 9.81 9.16 15.36
N ALA A 376 9.61 9.56 14.10
CA ALA A 376 8.34 10.08 13.61
C ALA A 376 8.07 9.71 12.15
N TYR A 377 6.81 9.85 11.74
CA TYR A 377 6.41 9.69 10.34
C TYR A 377 7.06 10.76 9.46
N GLY A 378 7.62 10.38 8.32
CA GLY A 378 8.31 11.32 7.43
C GLY A 378 9.73 11.72 7.87
N GLU A 379 10.15 11.37 9.09
CA GLU A 379 11.56 11.50 9.47
C GLU A 379 12.41 10.40 8.83
N VAL A 380 13.61 10.81 8.42
CA VAL A 380 14.61 9.97 7.78
C VAL A 380 15.81 9.88 8.71
N ASP A 381 16.11 8.69 9.21
CA ASP A 381 17.35 8.43 9.95
C ASP A 381 18.51 8.10 8.98
N ASP A 382 19.75 8.24 9.45
CA ASP A 382 20.95 8.02 8.62
C ASP A 382 20.95 6.63 7.98
N ALA A 383 20.55 5.61 8.72
CA ALA A 383 20.49 4.23 8.22
C ALA A 383 19.47 4.05 7.08
N THR A 384 18.36 4.79 7.10
CA THR A 384 17.39 4.84 6.01
C THR A 384 17.97 5.58 4.80
N GLY A 385 18.66 6.71 5.02
CA GLY A 385 19.38 7.44 3.99
C GLY A 385 20.44 6.57 3.30
N ASP A 386 21.23 5.83 4.06
CA ASP A 386 22.25 4.91 3.55
C ASP A 386 21.64 3.77 2.75
N MET A 387 20.49 3.24 3.17
CA MET A 387 19.76 2.21 2.42
C MET A 387 19.24 2.75 1.08
N VAL A 388 18.72 3.98 1.06
CA VAL A 388 18.30 4.63 -0.19
C VAL A 388 19.49 4.80 -1.13
N ARG A 389 20.65 5.26 -0.63
CA ARG A 389 21.89 5.39 -1.41
C ARG A 389 22.41 4.05 -1.90
N LEU A 390 22.36 3.00 -1.08
CA LEU A 390 22.78 1.64 -1.45
C LEU A 390 21.94 1.12 -2.61
N MET A 391 20.61 1.19 -2.51
CA MET A 391 19.70 0.74 -3.58
C MET A 391 19.90 1.53 -4.88
N ALA A 392 20.13 2.84 -4.77
CA ALA A 392 20.41 3.69 -5.92
C ALA A 392 21.74 3.33 -6.61
N ARG A 393 22.80 3.05 -5.84
CA ARG A 393 24.14 2.76 -6.35
C ARG A 393 24.31 1.34 -6.87
N GLU A 394 23.77 0.35 -6.15
CA GLU A 394 24.01 -1.06 -6.42
C GLU A 394 23.00 -1.69 -7.37
N GLU A 395 21.76 -1.19 -7.38
CA GLU A 395 20.65 -1.76 -8.15
C GLU A 395 20.05 -0.77 -9.16
N ALA A 396 20.51 0.49 -9.18
CA ALA A 396 19.89 1.57 -9.96
C ALA A 396 18.38 1.71 -9.69
N VAL A 397 17.97 1.42 -8.45
CA VAL A 397 16.58 1.53 -7.99
C VAL A 397 16.47 2.69 -7.02
N LEU A 398 15.63 3.66 -7.38
CA LEU A 398 15.37 4.83 -6.55
C LEU A 398 14.20 4.58 -5.60
N LEU A 399 14.51 4.58 -4.29
CA LEU A 399 13.53 4.48 -3.22
C LEU A 399 13.23 5.85 -2.64
N ASP A 400 12.02 6.02 -2.10
CA ASP A 400 11.69 7.18 -1.27
C ASP A 400 12.13 6.94 0.20
N PRO A 401 12.50 8.00 0.93
CA PRO A 401 13.05 7.83 2.28
C PRO A 401 11.98 7.69 3.37
N VAL A 402 10.71 7.97 3.06
CA VAL A 402 9.60 7.90 4.03
C VAL A 402 9.04 6.50 4.14
N TYR A 403 8.92 5.78 3.02
CA TYR A 403 8.28 4.48 2.95
C TYR A 403 9.24 3.38 2.50
N THR A 404 9.64 3.41 1.23
CA THR A 404 10.26 2.26 0.57
C THR A 404 11.71 2.04 0.98
N GLY A 405 12.44 3.10 1.35
CA GLY A 405 13.75 3.00 1.99
C GLY A 405 13.71 2.23 3.31
N LYS A 406 12.69 2.46 4.15
CA LYS A 406 12.48 1.74 5.41
C LYS A 406 12.15 0.26 5.18
N VAL A 407 11.32 -0.03 4.17
CA VAL A 407 11.00 -1.42 3.77
C VAL A 407 12.25 -2.16 3.30
N ALA A 408 13.06 -1.54 2.44
CA ALA A 408 14.31 -2.12 1.96
C ALA A 408 15.27 -2.37 3.14
N ARG A 409 15.35 -1.43 4.08
CA ARG A 409 16.15 -1.58 5.30
C ARG A 409 15.71 -2.79 6.12
N GLY A 410 14.40 -2.96 6.31
CA GLY A 410 13.85 -4.12 7.01
C GLY A 410 14.13 -5.45 6.30
N MET A 411 13.90 -5.51 4.99
CA MET A 411 14.22 -6.70 4.18
C MET A 411 15.70 -7.07 4.28
N VAL A 412 16.59 -6.10 4.08
CA VAL A 412 18.03 -6.31 4.14
C VAL A 412 18.47 -6.76 5.53
N HIS A 413 17.91 -6.18 6.60
CA HIS A 413 18.20 -6.57 7.97
C HIS A 413 17.82 -8.03 8.24
N TRP A 414 16.59 -8.44 7.89
CA TRP A 414 16.11 -9.81 8.07
C TRP A 414 17.02 -10.84 7.38
N VAL A 415 17.51 -10.52 6.19
CA VAL A 415 18.40 -11.41 5.43
C VAL A 415 19.80 -11.43 6.05
N ARG A 416 20.34 -10.25 6.38
CA ARG A 416 21.70 -10.09 6.93
C ARG A 416 21.84 -10.76 8.30
N GLU A 417 20.86 -10.59 9.17
CA GLU A 417 20.83 -11.17 10.52
C GLU A 417 20.39 -12.65 10.54
N GLY A 418 20.14 -13.25 9.37
CA GLY A 418 19.69 -14.63 9.23
C GLY A 418 18.29 -14.90 9.82
N GLU A 419 17.48 -13.86 10.02
CA GLU A 419 16.10 -14.01 10.51
C GLU A 419 15.22 -14.76 9.51
N VAL A 420 15.45 -14.56 8.21
CA VAL A 420 14.77 -15.33 7.15
C VAL A 420 15.05 -16.83 7.31
N ASP A 421 16.32 -17.21 7.48
CA ASP A 421 16.72 -18.61 7.65
C ASP A 421 16.08 -19.24 8.88
N ARG A 422 16.15 -18.56 10.04
CA ARG A 422 15.59 -19.06 11.30
C ARG A 422 14.08 -19.22 11.22
N ASP A 423 13.40 -18.21 10.70
CA ASP A 423 11.95 -18.23 10.55
C ASP A 423 11.48 -19.29 9.55
N TRP A 424 12.23 -19.49 8.45
CA TRP A 424 11.93 -20.50 7.44
C TRP A 424 11.94 -21.90 8.03
N VAL A 425 13.01 -22.24 8.76
CA VAL A 425 13.17 -23.53 9.43
C VAL A 425 12.12 -23.72 10.51
N ALA A 426 11.89 -22.70 11.35
CA ALA A 426 10.92 -22.77 12.44
C ALA A 426 9.49 -23.04 11.94
N ARG A 427 9.15 -22.61 10.71
CA ARG A 427 7.86 -22.88 10.07
C ARG A 427 7.82 -24.19 9.27
N GLY A 428 8.87 -25.01 9.36
CA GLY A 428 8.95 -26.33 8.73
C GLY A 428 9.48 -26.32 7.30
N GLY A 429 10.16 -25.26 6.88
CA GLY A 429 10.93 -25.23 5.64
C GLY A 429 12.18 -26.12 5.71
N GLY A 430 12.61 -26.64 4.56
CA GLY A 430 13.82 -27.47 4.47
C GLY A 430 15.12 -26.69 4.70
N GLU A 431 16.21 -27.43 4.92
CA GLU A 431 17.58 -26.91 5.06
C GLU A 431 18.52 -27.61 4.07
N GLY A 432 19.71 -27.04 3.87
CA GLY A 432 20.79 -27.65 3.10
C GLY A 432 20.92 -27.15 1.66
N ASP A 433 21.96 -27.63 1.00
CA ASP A 433 22.32 -27.22 -0.36
C ASP A 433 21.16 -27.55 -1.33
N GLY A 434 20.71 -26.53 -2.07
CA GLY A 434 19.59 -26.64 -3.01
C GLY A 434 18.24 -26.12 -2.49
N VAL A 435 18.14 -25.74 -1.21
CA VAL A 435 16.95 -25.03 -0.71
C VAL A 435 17.01 -23.56 -1.13
N GLY A 436 16.12 -23.17 -2.05
CA GLY A 436 15.97 -21.79 -2.50
C GLY A 436 14.80 -21.08 -1.81
N VAL A 437 15.08 -19.94 -1.17
CA VAL A 437 14.09 -19.05 -0.55
C VAL A 437 14.08 -17.71 -1.29
N ASN A 438 12.91 -17.30 -1.78
CA ASN A 438 12.76 -16.05 -2.50
C ASN A 438 12.10 -15.00 -1.61
N VAL A 439 12.73 -13.83 -1.53
CA VAL A 439 12.27 -12.69 -0.73
C VAL A 439 11.90 -11.56 -1.68
N LEU A 440 10.62 -11.17 -1.67
CA LEU A 440 10.07 -10.11 -2.51
C LEU A 440 9.86 -8.84 -1.69
N MET A 441 10.40 -7.71 -2.14
CA MET A 441 9.95 -6.39 -1.68
C MET A 441 8.93 -5.83 -2.66
N VAL A 442 7.82 -5.30 -2.14
CA VAL A 442 6.83 -4.54 -2.94
C VAL A 442 7.22 -3.06 -2.94
N HIS A 443 7.76 -2.57 -4.05
CA HIS A 443 8.14 -1.17 -4.21
C HIS A 443 6.91 -0.31 -4.49
N THR A 444 6.32 0.27 -3.45
CA THR A 444 5.03 0.98 -3.54
C THR A 444 5.07 2.36 -4.23
N GLY A 445 6.19 2.74 -4.85
CA GLY A 445 6.45 4.11 -5.33
C GLY A 445 6.84 5.07 -4.21
N GLY A 446 6.69 6.37 -4.49
CA GLY A 446 6.93 7.46 -3.54
C GLY A 446 8.05 8.43 -3.93
N GLN A 447 8.73 8.17 -5.04
CA GLN A 447 9.93 8.89 -5.46
C GLN A 447 9.69 10.36 -5.74
N SER A 448 8.46 10.77 -6.07
CA SER A 448 8.13 12.18 -6.26
C SER A 448 8.31 13.02 -5.00
N ALA A 449 8.37 12.42 -3.80
CA ALA A 449 8.66 13.15 -2.56
C ALA A 449 10.16 13.47 -2.37
N LEU A 450 11.08 12.84 -3.13
CA LEU A 450 12.52 12.91 -2.88
C LEU A 450 13.09 14.33 -2.90
N SER A 451 12.62 15.19 -3.80
CA SER A 451 13.11 16.57 -3.91
C SER A 451 12.74 17.45 -2.71
N ALA A 452 11.84 16.99 -1.84
CA ALA A 452 11.57 17.63 -0.56
C ALA A 452 12.61 17.27 0.52
N TYR A 453 13.40 16.22 0.31
CA TYR A 453 14.44 15.72 1.22
C TYR A 453 15.86 15.96 0.69
N ALA A 454 16.04 16.92 -0.22
CA ALA A 454 17.32 17.16 -0.91
C ALA A 454 18.49 17.44 0.07
N ASP A 455 18.20 18.02 1.24
CA ASP A 455 19.19 18.32 2.27
C ASP A 455 19.38 17.19 3.30
N VAL A 456 18.64 16.07 3.16
CA VAL A 456 18.62 14.95 4.11
C VAL A 456 19.20 13.67 3.48
N VAL A 457 18.89 13.41 2.21
CA VAL A 457 19.26 12.17 1.49
C VAL A 457 20.08 12.50 0.26
#